data_AF-A0A7J4PQH1-F1
#
_entry.id   AF-A0A7J4PQH1-F1
#
_cell.length_a   1.000
_cell.length_b   1.000
_cell.length_c   1.000
_cell.angle_alpha   90.00
_cell.angle_beta   90.00
_cell.angle_gamma   90.00
#
_symmetry.space_group_name_H-M   'P 1'
#
loop_
_entity.id
_entity.type
_entity.pdbx_description
1 polymer ?
#
loop_
_entity_poly.entity_id
_entity_poly.type
_entity_poly.pdbx_seq_one_letter_code
_entity_poly.pdbx_strand_id
1 'polypeptide(L)'
;MIEQIEQLVERFESLGERERSEAAATLKKYAEGEMNLDEVHYTLLDEGLIPMPARCTMYNKPKQNPKAEEALKSLINEKILGP
;
A
#
# COMPACT_ATOMS: atom_id res chain seq x y z
N MET A 1 7.32 5.25 0.30
CA MET A 1 5.86 5.02 0.43
C MET A 1 5.43 3.96 -0.56
N ILE A 2 5.53 4.21 -1.87
CA ILE A 2 5.21 3.24 -2.93
C ILE A 2 5.88 1.88 -2.69
N GLU A 3 7.21 1.83 -2.54
CA GLU A 3 7.95 0.58 -2.32
C GLU A 3 7.45 -0.26 -1.12
N GLN A 4 7.00 0.38 -0.04
CA GLN A 4 6.48 -0.35 1.12
C GLN A 4 5.11 -0.97 0.84
N ILE A 5 4.29 -0.28 0.04
CA ILE A 5 2.98 -0.77 -0.39
C ILE A 5 3.19 -1.86 -1.44
N GLU A 6 4.14 -1.71 -2.37
CA GLU A 6 4.51 -2.76 -3.32
C GLU A 6 4.94 -4.03 -2.59
N GLN A 7 5.84 -3.92 -1.60
CA GLN A 7 6.25 -5.06 -0.79
C GLN A 7 5.07 -5.72 -0.04
N LEU A 8 4.10 -4.93 0.43
CA LEU A 8 2.87 -5.47 1.02
C LEU A 8 2.07 -6.27 -0.01
N VAL A 9 1.89 -5.73 -1.21
CA VAL A 9 1.14 -6.39 -2.30
C VAL A 9 1.84 -7.66 -2.76
N GLU A 10 3.17 -7.64 -2.86
CA GLU A 10 3.96 -8.83 -3.24
C GLU A 10 3.86 -9.96 -2.20
N ARG A 11 3.87 -9.60 -0.91
CA ARG A 11 3.73 -10.58 0.19
C ARG A 11 2.27 -10.83 0.60
N PHE A 12 1.30 -10.27 -0.11
CA PHE A 12 -0.12 -10.31 0.27
C PHE A 12 -0.61 -11.74 0.50
N GLU A 13 -0.21 -12.68 -0.38
CA GLU A 13 -0.53 -14.11 -0.27
C GLU A 13 0.15 -14.83 0.91
N SER A 14 1.11 -14.18 1.58
CA SER A 14 1.80 -14.70 2.77
C SER A 14 1.24 -14.14 4.08
N LEU A 15 0.39 -13.11 4.03
CA LEU A 15 -0.26 -12.53 5.21
C LEU A 15 -1.28 -13.49 5.81
N GLY A 16 -1.65 -13.33 7.08
CA GLY A 16 -2.78 -14.03 7.69
C GLY A 16 -4.13 -13.63 7.08
N GLU A 17 -5.18 -14.42 7.30
CA GLU A 17 -6.53 -14.15 6.75
C GLU A 17 -7.08 -12.77 7.16
N ARG A 18 -6.88 -12.40 8.42
CA ARG A 18 -7.29 -11.10 8.95
C ARG A 18 -6.50 -9.96 8.28
N GLU A 19 -5.19 -10.06 8.27
CA GLU A 19 -4.30 -9.06 7.67
C GLU A 19 -4.58 -8.87 6.17
N ARG A 20 -4.86 -9.97 5.44
CA ARG A 20 -5.28 -9.90 4.03
C ARG A 20 -6.58 -9.14 3.87
N SER A 21 -7.55 -9.38 4.74
CA SER A 21 -8.85 -8.71 4.68
C SER A 21 -8.71 -7.20 4.94
N GLU A 22 -7.95 -6.82 5.96
CA GLU A 22 -7.67 -5.42 6.32
C GLU A 22 -6.85 -4.72 5.21
N ALA A 23 -5.81 -5.39 4.68
CA ALA A 23 -5.00 -4.88 3.58
C ALA A 23 -5.80 -4.74 2.29
N ALA A 24 -6.61 -5.73 1.91
CA ALA A 24 -7.44 -5.68 0.71
C ALA A 24 -8.45 -4.55 0.76
N ALA A 25 -9.14 -4.37 1.89
CA ALA A 25 -10.11 -3.28 2.06
C ALA A 25 -9.46 -1.91 1.89
N THR A 26 -8.26 -1.72 2.44
CA THR A 26 -7.53 -0.46 2.36
C THR A 26 -6.97 -0.21 0.96
N LEU A 27 -6.34 -1.23 0.35
CA LEU A 27 -5.76 -1.14 -0.99
C LEU A 27 -6.83 -0.97 -2.07
N LYS A 28 -8.03 -1.53 -1.85
CA LYS A 28 -9.18 -1.33 -2.73
C LYS A 28 -9.60 0.14 -2.81
N LYS A 29 -9.82 0.79 -1.66
CA LYS A 29 -10.18 2.22 -1.58
C LYS A 29 -9.15 3.09 -2.29
N TYR A 30 -7.87 2.77 -2.13
CA TYR A 30 -6.79 3.45 -2.83
C TYR A 30 -6.83 3.25 -4.35
N ALA A 31 -7.08 2.03 -4.83
CA ALA A 31 -7.22 1.73 -6.25
C ALA A 31 -8.46 2.40 -6.88
N GLU A 32 -9.56 2.52 -6.14
CA GLU A 32 -10.79 3.21 -6.54
C GLU A 32 -10.67 4.74 -6.48
N GLY A 33 -9.55 5.27 -5.95
CA GLY A 33 -9.31 6.71 -5.82
C GLY A 33 -10.00 7.37 -4.64
N GLU A 34 -10.56 6.59 -3.72
CA GLU A 34 -11.14 7.09 -2.46
C GLU A 34 -10.05 7.51 -1.45
N MET A 35 -8.81 7.04 -1.62
CA MET A 35 -7.67 7.38 -0.79
C MET A 35 -6.47 7.80 -1.63
N ASN A 36 -5.68 8.76 -1.15
CA ASN A 36 -4.40 9.11 -1.76
C ASN A 36 -3.24 8.26 -1.20
N LEU A 37 -2.06 8.38 -1.82
CA LEU A 37 -0.87 7.60 -1.47
C LEU A 37 -0.43 7.78 -0.01
N ASP A 38 -0.53 9.00 0.53
CA ASP A 38 -0.18 9.25 1.93
C ASP A 38 -1.23 8.59 2.85
N GLU A 39 -2.52 8.75 2.57
CA GLU A 39 -3.60 8.16 3.37
C GLU A 39 -3.50 6.63 3.44
N VAL A 40 -3.30 5.96 2.31
CA VAL A 40 -3.13 4.50 2.30
C VAL A 40 -1.87 4.09 3.06
N HIS A 41 -0.77 4.83 2.91
CA HIS A 41 0.49 4.53 3.60
C HIS A 41 0.33 4.65 5.12
N TYR A 42 -0.25 5.75 5.62
CA TYR A 42 -0.49 5.92 7.05
C TYR A 42 -1.51 4.93 7.60
N THR A 43 -2.57 4.60 6.85
CA THR A 43 -3.55 3.60 7.28
C THR A 43 -2.91 2.23 7.42
N LEU A 44 -2.13 1.79 6.43
CA LEU A 44 -1.43 0.50 6.49
C LEU A 44 -0.37 0.48 7.60
N LEU A 45 0.24 1.62 7.95
CA LEU A 45 1.14 1.74 9.09
C LEU A 45 0.39 1.59 10.43
N ASP A 46 -0.74 2.27 10.58
CA ASP A 46 -1.55 2.25 11.81
C ASP A 46 -2.11 0.85 12.10
N GLU A 47 -2.56 0.16 11.05
CA GLU A 47 -3.01 -1.24 11.09
C GLU A 47 -1.85 -2.24 11.26
N GLY A 48 -0.59 -1.79 11.25
CA GLY A 48 0.59 -2.65 11.40
C GLY A 48 0.88 -3.55 10.19
N LEU A 49 0.21 -3.32 9.06
CA LEU A 49 0.34 -4.10 7.83
C LEU A 49 1.65 -3.81 7.10
N ILE A 50 2.21 -2.62 7.27
CA ILE A 50 3.57 -2.29 6.82
C ILE A 50 4.46 -1.90 8.01
N PRO A 51 5.75 -2.25 7.96
CA PRO A 51 6.65 -1.96 9.07
C PRO A 51 6.86 -0.45 9.23
N MET A 52 6.78 0.01 10.48
CA MET A 52 7.14 1.39 10.80
C MET A 52 8.64 1.61 10.52
N PRO A 53 9.01 2.65 9.75
CA PRO A 53 10.41 2.88 9.41
C PRO A 53 11.22 3.19 10.67
N ALA A 54 12.26 2.39 10.94
CA ALA A 54 13.09 2.47 12.15
C ALA A 54 13.88 3.79 12.30
N ARG A 55 13.93 4.62 11.25
CA ARG A 55 14.66 5.88 11.25
C ARG A 55 13.74 7.00 10.77
N CYS A 56 13.27 7.82 11.72
CA CYS A 56 12.70 9.15 11.47
C CYS A 56 13.80 10.12 10.97
N THR A 57 14.59 9.76 9.95
CA THR A 57 15.27 10.77 9.15
C THR A 57 14.15 11.50 8.41
N MET A 58 13.98 12.81 8.69
CA MET A 58 13.10 13.74 7.99
C MET A 58 12.63 13.14 6.67
N TYR A 59 11.40 12.62 6.66
CA TYR A 59 10.86 11.84 5.56
C TYR A 59 10.90 12.73 4.32
N ASN A 60 11.94 12.59 3.51
CA ASN A 60 12.11 13.40 2.32
C ASN A 60 11.09 12.85 1.35
N LYS A 61 9.87 13.42 1.37
CA LYS A 61 8.71 12.95 0.62
C LYS A 61 9.18 12.66 -0.81
N PRO A 62 9.37 11.38 -1.19
CA PRO A 62 9.92 11.09 -2.51
C PRO A 62 8.96 11.71 -3.50
N LYS A 63 9.49 12.44 -4.50
CA LYS A 63 8.66 13.10 -5.51
C LYS A 63 7.69 12.07 -6.05
N GLN A 64 6.40 12.28 -5.83
CA GLN A 64 5.37 11.39 -6.34
C GLN A 64 5.55 11.31 -7.85
N ASN A 65 5.86 10.11 -8.33
CA ASN A 65 5.99 9.83 -9.76
C ASN A 65 4.65 9.24 -10.20
N PRO A 66 3.83 9.97 -11.00
CA PRO A 66 2.52 9.51 -11.42
C PRO A 66 2.57 8.12 -12.07
N LYS A 67 3.62 7.83 -12.85
CA LYS A 67 3.80 6.52 -13.49
C LYS A 67 4.00 5.39 -12.48
N ALA A 68 4.72 5.66 -11.39
CA ALA A 68 4.94 4.66 -10.33
C ALA A 68 3.64 4.44 -9.53
N GLU A 69 2.85 5.50 -9.34
CA GLU A 69 1.55 5.40 -8.68
C GLU A 69 0.55 4.58 -9.51
N GLU A 70 0.48 4.83 -10.82
CA GLU A 70 -0.33 4.04 -11.76
C GLU A 70 0.10 2.58 -11.80
N ALA A 71 1.42 2.31 -11.85
CA ALA A 71 1.94 0.94 -11.79
C ALA A 71 1.54 0.22 -10.50
N LEU A 72 1.61 0.89 -9.35
CA LEU A 72 1.17 0.34 -8.07
C LEU A 72 -0.34 0.02 -8.09
N LYS A 73 -1.17 0.92 -8.62
CA LYS A 73 -2.62 0.67 -8.74
C LYS A 73 -2.93 -0.52 -9.64
N SER A 74 -2.22 -0.67 -10.76
CA SER A 74 -2.34 -1.85 -11.62
C SER A 74 -1.93 -3.14 -10.89
N LEU A 75 -0.83 -3.10 -10.14
CA LEU A 75 -0.36 -4.25 -9.35
C LEU A 75 -1.40 -4.67 -8.31
N ILE A 76 -2.00 -3.71 -7.59
CA ILE A 76 -3.07 -3.97 -6.61
C ILE A 76 -4.27 -4.62 -7.30
N ASN A 77 -4.69 -4.10 -8.45
CA ASN A 77 -5.80 -4.68 -9.20
C ASN A 77 -5.52 -6.12 -9.62
N GLU A 78 -4.34 -6.43 -10.15
CA GLU A 78 -3.98 -7.79 -10.56
C GLU A 78 -3.87 -8.77 -9.38
N LYS A 79 -3.24 -8.34 -8.27
CA LYS A 79 -2.87 -9.23 -7.16
C LYS A 79 -3.99 -9.43 -6.13
N ILE A 80 -4.85 -8.43 -5.96
CA ILE A 80 -5.77 -8.36 -4.81
C ILE A 80 -7.21 -8.32 -5.26
N LEU A 81 -7.53 -7.47 -6.24
CA LEU A 81 -8.91 -7.27 -6.68
C LEU A 81 -9.32 -8.30 -7.73
N GLY A 82 -8.38 -8.76 -8.55
CA GLY A 82 -8.63 -9.68 -9.66
C GLY A 82 -9.61 -9.11 -10.70
N PRO A 83 -9.65 -9.68 -11.91
CA PRO A 83 -10.77 -9.46 -12.83
C PRO A 83 -12.09 -10.05 -12.33
#